data_AF-S9Q8S4-F1
#
_entry.id   AF-S9Q8S4-F1
#
_cell.length_a   1.000
_cell.length_b   1.000
_cell.length_c   1.000
_cell.angle_alpha   90.00
_cell.angle_beta   90.00
_cell.angle_gamma   90.00
#
_symmetry.space_group_name_H-M   'P 1'
#
loop_
_entity.id
_entity.type
_entity.pdbx_description
1 polymer ?
#
loop_
_entity_poly.entity_id
_entity_poly.type
_entity_poly.pdbx_seq_one_letter_code
_entity_poly.pdbx_strand_id
1 'polypeptide(L)'
;MEQDICDVTLWLIEKHSLSRVHVWVDRHYTQIGPEIAGVTVITSPRHPARLTEAAHEAFLALGYRIEDTRADTYGHQFCDGHHSKHEVIQAYTRIEDALKLWRSQ
;
A
#
# COMPACT_ATOMS: atom_id res chain seq x y z
N MET A 1 -7.73 -5.23 3.89
CA MET A 1 -7.14 -4.99 2.56
C MET A 1 -7.62 -3.71 1.91
N GLU A 2 -8.90 -3.54 1.58
CA GLU A 2 -9.38 -2.31 0.94
C GLU A 2 -9.00 -1.03 1.73
N GLN A 3 -9.28 -1.00 3.03
CA GLN A 3 -8.83 0.07 3.92
C GLN A 3 -7.30 0.21 3.95
N ASP A 4 -6.56 -0.90 3.88
CA ASP A 4 -5.10 -0.87 3.92
C ASP A 4 -4.51 -0.30 2.63
N ILE A 5 -5.09 -0.61 1.47
CA ILE A 5 -4.75 -0.01 0.18
C ILE A 5 -5.01 1.50 0.23
N CYS A 6 -6.16 1.90 0.76
CA CYS A 6 -6.51 3.30 0.93
C CYS A 6 -5.53 4.02 1.87
N ASP A 7 -5.26 3.45 3.05
CA ASP A 7 -4.35 4.03 4.04
C ASP A 7 -2.92 4.17 3.51
N VAL A 8 -2.40 3.13 2.83
CA VAL A 8 -1.08 3.18 2.18
C VAL A 8 -1.05 4.24 1.07
N THR A 9 -2.13 4.37 0.29
CA THR A 9 -2.25 5.40 -0.74
C THR A 9 -2.19 6.81 -0.13
N LEU A 10 -2.99 7.06 0.91
CA LEU A 10 -3.03 8.34 1.63
C LEU A 10 -1.69 8.67 2.31
N TRP A 11 -1.09 7.67 2.94
CA TRP A 11 0.21 7.80 3.57
C TRP A 11 1.32 8.17 2.57
N LEU A 12 1.38 7.52 1.40
CA LEU A 12 2.36 7.86 0.35
C LEU A 12 2.16 9.30 -0.16
N ILE A 13 0.91 9.71 -0.35
CA ILE A 13 0.54 11.07 -0.77
C ILE A 13 1.07 12.10 0.22
N GLU A 14 0.74 11.92 1.50
CA GLU A 14 1.12 12.86 2.56
C GLU A 14 2.64 12.86 2.79
N LYS A 15 3.25 11.68 2.94
CA LYS A 15 4.68 11.52 3.25
C LYS A 15 5.61 12.10 2.19
N HIS A 16 5.23 11.98 0.92
CA HIS A 16 6.04 12.42 -0.21
C HIS A 16 5.51 13.70 -0.88
N SER A 17 4.49 14.34 -0.28
CA SER A 17 3.84 15.55 -0.80
C SER A 17 3.42 15.40 -2.27
N LEU A 18 2.82 14.26 -2.60
CA LEU A 18 2.36 13.93 -3.95
C LEU A 18 0.96 14.47 -4.17
N SER A 19 0.61 14.83 -5.39
CA SER A 19 -0.76 15.24 -5.73
C SER A 19 -1.69 14.03 -5.89
N ARG A 20 -1.16 12.91 -6.41
CA ARG A 20 -1.91 11.68 -6.64
C ARG A 20 -0.97 10.48 -6.83
N VAL A 21 -1.38 9.34 -6.30
CA VAL A 21 -0.79 8.03 -6.61
C VAL A 21 -1.91 7.00 -6.74
N HIS A 22 -1.63 5.91 -7.47
CA HIS A 22 -2.46 4.72 -7.51
C HIS A 22 -1.64 3.55 -6.96
N VAL A 23 -2.14 2.93 -5.89
CA VAL A 23 -1.56 1.71 -5.34
C VAL A 23 -2.36 0.52 -5.85
N TRP A 24 -1.68 -0.37 -6.55
CA TRP A 24 -2.21 -1.64 -7.04
C TRP A 24 -1.64 -2.76 -6.21
N VAL A 25 -2.51 -3.66 -5.75
CA VAL A 25 -2.14 -4.89 -5.07
C VAL A 25 -2.51 -6.06 -5.97
N ASP A 26 -1.51 -6.84 -6.36
CA ASP A 26 -1.73 -8.05 -7.15
C ASP A 26 -2.14 -9.18 -6.20
N ARG A 27 -3.31 -9.77 -6.43
CA ARG A 27 -3.85 -10.84 -5.58
C ARG A 27 -3.91 -12.15 -6.33
N HIS A 28 -3.59 -13.23 -5.64
CA HIS A 28 -3.80 -14.60 -6.14
C HIS A 28 -5.29 -14.93 -6.16
N TYR A 29 -5.80 -15.44 -7.27
CA TYR A 29 -7.21 -15.82 -7.40
C TYR A 29 -7.64 -16.92 -6.40
N THR A 30 -6.70 -17.76 -5.98
CA THR A 30 -6.95 -18.96 -5.17
C THR A 30 -6.75 -18.75 -3.68
N GLN A 31 -6.28 -17.58 -3.23
CA GLN A 31 -5.94 -17.33 -1.83
C GLN A 31 -6.87 -16.29 -1.18
N ILE A 32 -7.43 -16.67 -0.01
CA ILE A 32 -8.42 -15.87 0.73
C ILE A 32 -7.78 -15.10 1.92
N GLY A 33 -6.46 -15.21 2.11
CA GLY A 33 -5.72 -14.63 3.25
C GLY A 33 -5.02 -13.29 2.99
N PRO A 34 -4.16 -12.84 3.92
CA PRO A 34 -3.32 -11.64 3.78
C PRO A 34 -2.13 -11.87 2.83
N GLU A 35 -2.26 -12.80 1.89
CA GLU A 35 -1.23 -13.13 0.91
C GLU A 35 -1.50 -12.34 -0.36
N ILE A 36 -0.47 -11.65 -0.84
CA ILE A 36 -0.51 -10.87 -2.08
C ILE A 36 0.69 -11.25 -2.94
N ALA A 37 0.54 -11.15 -4.26
CA ALA A 37 1.59 -11.48 -5.21
C ALA A 37 2.60 -10.34 -5.38
N GLY A 38 2.13 -9.10 -5.19
CA GLY A 38 2.96 -7.93 -5.43
C GLY A 38 2.20 -6.64 -5.14
N VAL A 39 2.95 -5.54 -5.15
CA VAL A 39 2.43 -4.19 -5.01
C VAL A 39 3.08 -3.34 -6.09
N THR A 40 2.30 -2.51 -6.76
CA THR A 40 2.78 -1.56 -7.77
C THR A 40 2.21 -0.18 -7.50
N VAL A 41 3.08 0.84 -7.42
CA VAL A 41 2.66 2.24 -7.34
C VAL A 41 2.81 2.91 -8.69
N ILE A 42 1.70 3.48 -9.18
CA ILE A 42 1.66 4.27 -10.41
C ILE A 42 1.50 5.74 -10.04
N THR A 43 2.44 6.58 -10.49
CA THR A 43 2.41 8.03 -10.30
C THR A 43 3.02 8.75 -11.50
N SER A 44 2.71 10.04 -11.66
CA SER A 44 3.30 10.93 -12.67
C SER A 44 3.87 12.17 -11.97
N PRO A 45 5.11 12.63 -12.23
CA PRO A 45 6.11 12.13 -13.19
C PRO A 45 7.35 11.48 -12.53
N ARG A 46 7.33 11.14 -11.22
CA ARG A 46 8.56 10.85 -10.46
C ARG A 46 8.57 9.52 -9.69
N HIS A 47 9.69 8.81 -9.85
CA HIS A 47 10.22 7.72 -9.00
C HIS A 47 9.22 6.62 -8.54
N PRO A 48 8.52 5.93 -9.47
CA PRO A 48 7.60 4.86 -9.10
C PRO A 48 8.30 3.75 -8.28
N ALA A 49 9.55 3.42 -8.61
CA ALA A 49 10.29 2.36 -7.90
C ALA A 49 10.41 2.61 -6.39
N ARG A 50 10.83 3.81 -5.96
CA ARG A 50 10.98 4.12 -4.51
C ARG A 50 9.65 4.11 -3.77
N LEU A 51 8.58 4.55 -4.43
CA LEU A 51 7.24 4.53 -3.85
C LEU A 51 6.69 3.11 -3.79
N THR A 52 6.97 2.28 -4.79
CA THR A 52 6.66 0.85 -4.78
C THR A 52 7.36 0.15 -3.63
N GLU A 53 8.65 0.38 -3.41
CA GLU A 53 9.37 -0.18 -2.25
C GLU A 53 8.77 0.29 -0.91
N ALA A 54 8.44 1.59 -0.80
CA ALA A 54 7.81 2.13 0.40
C ALA A 54 6.42 1.51 0.66
N ALA A 55 5.62 1.32 -0.40
CA ALA A 55 4.34 0.64 -0.31
C ALA A 55 4.52 -0.83 0.10
N HIS A 56 5.48 -1.52 -0.51
CA HIS A 56 5.83 -2.90 -0.21
C HIS A 56 6.19 -3.06 1.27
N GLU A 57 7.09 -2.23 1.82
CA GLU A 57 7.41 -2.21 3.25
C GLU A 57 6.18 -1.96 4.13
N ALA A 58 5.30 -1.02 3.73
CA ALA A 58 4.09 -0.74 4.49
C ALA A 58 3.16 -1.95 4.56
N PHE A 59 2.97 -2.68 3.46
CA PHE A 59 2.16 -3.92 3.46
C PHE A 59 2.80 -5.01 4.32
N LEU A 60 4.13 -5.20 4.25
CA LEU A 60 4.83 -6.12 5.16
C LEU A 60 4.62 -5.75 6.63
N ALA A 61 4.73 -4.47 6.98
CA ALA A 61 4.52 -3.98 8.34
C ALA A 61 3.07 -4.14 8.83
N LEU A 62 2.09 -4.13 7.92
CA LEU A 62 0.69 -4.44 8.21
C LEU A 62 0.42 -5.95 8.36
N GLY A 63 1.43 -6.80 8.18
CA GLY A 63 1.34 -8.25 8.34
C GLY A 63 0.97 -9.02 7.07
N TYR A 64 1.05 -8.39 5.89
CA TYR A 64 0.86 -9.09 4.63
C TYR A 64 2.09 -9.93 4.28
N ARG A 65 1.84 -11.10 3.68
CA ARG A 65 2.90 -11.90 3.05
C ARG A 65 2.89 -11.61 1.56
N ILE A 66 4.03 -11.16 1.05
CA ILE A 66 4.20 -10.84 -0.37
C ILE A 66 5.01 -11.96 -1.01
N GLU A 67 4.34 -12.82 -1.78
CA GLU A 67 4.93 -14.00 -2.38
C GLU A 67 4.39 -14.18 -3.80
N ASP A 68 5.30 -14.16 -4.78
CA ASP A 68 4.98 -14.52 -6.16
C ASP A 68 4.93 -16.05 -6.30
N THR A 69 3.74 -16.61 -6.15
CA THR A 69 3.49 -18.05 -6.32
C THR A 69 3.45 -18.47 -7.80
N ARG A 70 3.66 -17.54 -8.75
CA ARG A 70 3.46 -17.70 -10.19
C ARG A 70 2.05 -18.15 -10.61
N ALA A 71 1.10 -18.12 -9.68
CA ALA A 71 -0.31 -18.32 -9.99
C ALA A 71 -0.88 -17.11 -10.72
N ASP A 72 -2.04 -17.28 -11.35
CA ASP A 72 -2.76 -16.16 -11.94
C ASP A 72 -3.12 -15.13 -10.86
N THR A 73 -2.88 -13.86 -11.19
CA THR A 73 -3.15 -12.74 -10.31
C THR A 73 -4.13 -11.76 -10.94
N TYR A 74 -4.79 -10.97 -10.09
CA TYR A 74 -5.55 -9.81 -10.52
C TYR A 74 -5.16 -8.57 -9.73
N GLY A 75 -5.09 -7.43 -10.42
CA GLY A 75 -4.83 -6.14 -9.79
C GLY A 75 -6.05 -5.63 -9.04
N HIS A 76 -5.85 -5.27 -7.78
CA HIS A 76 -6.86 -4.70 -6.92
C HIS A 76 -6.41 -3.30 -6.45
N GLN A 77 -7.21 -2.28 -6.72
CA GLN A 77 -7.02 -0.92 -6.24
C GLN A 77 -8.27 -0.48 -5.47
N PHE A 78 -8.08 0.24 -4.36
CA PHE A 78 -9.19 0.70 -3.53
C PHE A 78 -8.81 2.00 -2.81
N CYS A 79 -9.00 3.13 -3.49
CA CYS A 79 -8.89 4.49 -2.93
C CYS A 79 -9.51 5.45 -3.95
N ASP A 80 -10.64 6.08 -3.62
CA ASP A 80 -11.38 6.94 -4.56
C ASP A 80 -10.85 8.40 -4.60
N GLY A 81 -9.99 8.76 -3.64
CA GLY A 81 -9.35 10.06 -3.53
C GLY A 81 -10.19 11.12 -2.82
N HIS A 82 -11.40 10.79 -2.36
CA HIS A 82 -12.27 11.71 -1.63
C HIS A 82 -12.14 11.47 -0.12
N HIS A 83 -11.05 11.96 0.46
CA HIS A 83 -10.78 11.79 1.89
C HIS A 83 -10.68 13.13 2.61
N SER A 84 -11.22 13.17 3.82
CA SER A 84 -11.04 14.28 4.74
C SER A 84 -9.61 14.35 5.26
N LYS A 85 -9.20 15.54 5.73
CA LYS A 85 -7.90 15.71 6.40
C LYS A 85 -7.73 14.78 7.61
N HIS A 86 -8.83 14.47 8.30
CA HIS A 86 -8.79 13.60 9.46
C HIS A 86 -8.45 12.16 9.08
N GLU A 87 -9.08 11.63 8.02
CA GLU A 87 -8.78 10.29 7.50
C GLU A 87 -7.33 10.18 7.03
N VAL A 88 -6.81 11.22 6.37
CA VAL A 88 -5.39 11.28 5.95
C VAL A 88 -4.45 11.19 7.17
N ILE A 89 -4.72 11.95 8.23
CA ILE A 89 -3.91 11.93 9.47
C ILE A 89 -3.98 10.55 10.15
N GLN A 90 -5.16 9.94 10.19
CA GLN A 90 -5.36 8.61 10.76
C GLN A 90 -4.58 7.54 9.99
N ALA A 91 -4.71 7.53 8.66
CA ALA A 91 -3.96 6.65 7.78
C ALA A 91 -2.44 6.82 7.98
N TYR A 92 -1.97 8.08 7.98
CA TYR A 92 -0.56 8.38 8.17
C TYR A 92 -0.02 7.81 9.50
N THR A 93 -0.73 8.07 10.59
CA THR A 93 -0.35 7.61 11.94
C THR A 93 -0.31 6.08 11.99
N ARG A 94 -1.35 5.42 11.46
CA ARG A 94 -1.45 3.96 11.44
C ARG A 94 -0.28 3.31 10.71
N ILE A 95 0.10 3.83 9.53
CA ILE A 95 1.19 3.24 8.72
C ILE A 95 2.56 3.52 9.35
N GLU A 96 2.81 4.73 9.87
CA GLU A 96 4.08 5.03 10.54
C GLU A 96 4.26 4.21 11.82
N ASP A 97 3.21 4.02 12.62
CA ASP A 97 3.26 3.18 13.82
C ASP A 97 3.54 1.71 13.47
N ALA A 98 2.87 1.18 12.43
CA ALA A 98 3.13 -0.18 11.93
C ALA A 98 4.59 -0.34 11.47
N LEU A 99 5.10 0.60 10.66
CA LEU A 99 6.48 0.58 10.19
C LEU A 99 7.49 0.68 11.33
N LYS A 100 7.22 1.51 12.35
CA LYS A 100 8.08 1.66 13.52
C LYS A 100 8.17 0.36 14.30
N LEU A 101 7.04 -0.29 14.55
CA LEU A 101 7.00 -1.58 15.24
C LEU A 101 7.73 -2.65 14.44
N TRP A 102 7.47 -2.75 13.14
CA TRP A 102 8.08 -3.74 12.25
C TRP A 102 9.60 -3.60 12.16
N ARG A 103 10.13 -2.38 12.03
CA ARG A 103 11.59 -2.12 11.97
C ARG A 103 12.32 -2.31 13.30
N SER A 104 11.59 -2.44 14.41
CA SER A 104 12.15 -2.69 15.74
C SER A 104 12.26 -4.17 16.10
N GLN A 105 11.78 -5.06 15.23
CA GLN A 105 11.91 -6.51 15.32
C GLN A 105 13.26 -6.97 14.76
#